data_AF-A0A7W0V9U8-F1
#
_entry.id   AF-A0A7W0V9U8-F1
#
_cell.length_a   1.000
_cell.length_b   1.000
_cell.length_c   1.000
_cell.angle_alpha   90.00
_cell.angle_beta   90.00
_cell.angle_gamma   90.00
#
_symmetry.space_group_name_H-M   'P 1'
#
loop_
_entity.id
_entity.type
_entity.pdbx_description
1 polymer ?
#
loop_
_entity_poly.entity_id
_entity_poly.type
_entity_poly.pdbx_seq_one_letter_code
_entity_poly.pdbx_strand_id
1 'polypeptide(L)'
;MNVLLVRHGETNWNREGRYQGRTDIPLSADGEAQVRALGLRLAHIPIARAISSPLSRARRTAEAILTGRTTPLELDEGLLEISHGEWEGQLASDLELSHAEMFGTWRTNPDRHVPAGPGAETLGDVEDRAWPVLLGLPLSRVWMFRQAPATLNVLSGPSIAELQLVRLNDSEHASPLLSEALHRAI
;
A
#
# COMPACT_ATOMS: atom_id res chain seq x y z
N MET A 1 -0.04 -17.93 -12.26
CA MET A 1 0.96 -17.07 -11.60
C MET A 1 0.22 -16.30 -10.53
N ASN A 2 0.64 -16.45 -9.27
CA ASN A 2 -0.03 -15.84 -8.12
C ASN A 2 0.82 -14.68 -7.65
N VAL A 3 0.20 -13.56 -7.31
CA VAL A 3 0.90 -12.32 -6.97
C VAL A 3 0.40 -11.88 -5.61
N LEU A 4 1.31 -11.83 -4.64
CA LEU A 4 1.04 -11.32 -3.31
C LEU A 4 1.42 -9.85 -3.27
N LEU A 5 0.41 -8.98 -3.24
CA LEU A 5 0.61 -7.58 -2.93
C LEU A 5 0.56 -7.44 -1.41
N VAL A 6 1.50 -6.68 -0.84
CA VAL A 6 1.60 -6.44 0.60
C VAL A 6 1.85 -4.95 0.85
N ARG A 7 1.04 -4.36 1.74
CA ARG A 7 1.24 -3.02 2.27
C ARG A 7 2.14 -3.13 3.49
N HIS A 8 2.98 -2.12 3.70
CA HIS A 8 3.81 -2.04 4.88
C HIS A 8 2.98 -2.08 6.17
N GLY A 9 3.56 -2.58 7.27
CA GLY A 9 2.95 -2.49 8.60
C GLY A 9 2.73 -1.04 9.05
N GLU A 10 1.95 -0.85 10.11
CA GLU A 10 1.66 0.48 10.65
C GLU A 10 2.94 1.28 11.01
N THR A 11 2.91 2.59 10.76
CA THR A 11 3.88 3.56 11.29
C THR A 11 3.21 4.55 12.26
N ASN A 12 4.00 5.27 13.05
CA ASN A 12 3.44 6.31 13.93
C ASN A 12 2.65 7.38 13.15
N TRP A 13 3.07 7.69 11.92
CA TRP A 13 2.36 8.65 11.07
C TRP A 13 1.02 8.10 10.56
N ASN A 14 0.86 6.78 10.40
CA ASN A 14 -0.46 6.22 10.15
C ASN A 14 -1.41 6.46 11.33
N ARG A 15 -0.94 6.19 12.56
CA ARG A 15 -1.73 6.38 13.79
C ARG A 15 -2.09 7.84 14.03
N GLU A 16 -1.21 8.76 13.66
CA GLU A 16 -1.44 10.20 13.76
C GLU A 16 -2.29 10.77 12.61
N GLY A 17 -2.49 10.02 11.52
CA GLY A 17 -3.18 10.54 10.33
C GLY A 17 -2.34 11.55 9.53
N ARG A 18 -1.01 11.38 9.54
CA ARG A 18 -0.06 12.18 8.75
C ARG A 18 0.19 11.56 7.39
N TYR A 19 0.38 12.43 6.40
CA TYR A 19 0.86 11.98 5.09
C TYR A 19 2.34 11.63 5.14
N GLN A 20 2.68 10.44 4.64
CA GLN A 20 4.06 9.94 4.65
C GLN A 20 4.79 10.22 3.34
N GLY A 21 4.13 9.95 2.21
CA GLY A 21 4.76 9.96 0.90
C GLY A 21 6.12 9.25 0.91
N ARG A 22 7.17 9.90 0.42
CA ARG A 22 8.53 9.33 0.35
C ARG A 22 9.36 9.51 1.61
N THR A 23 8.88 10.27 2.59
CA THR A 23 9.55 10.37 3.89
C THR A 23 9.67 9.00 4.53
N ASP A 24 10.89 8.63 4.91
CA ASP A 24 11.19 7.30 5.44
C ASP A 24 10.90 7.21 6.94
N ILE A 25 9.66 6.84 7.26
CA ILE A 25 9.20 6.62 8.63
C ILE A 25 9.24 5.12 8.96
N PRO A 26 9.87 4.71 10.07
CA PRO A 26 9.92 3.31 10.48
C PRO A 26 8.54 2.81 10.95
N LEU A 27 8.41 1.49 11.04
CA LEU A 27 7.25 0.85 11.64
C LEU A 27 7.06 1.28 13.11
N SER A 28 5.81 1.35 13.56
CA SER A 28 5.49 1.48 14.98
C SER A 28 5.78 0.15 15.70
N ALA A 29 5.73 0.15 17.04
CA ALA A 29 5.84 -1.09 17.81
C ALA A 29 4.73 -2.10 17.44
N ASP A 30 3.52 -1.59 17.20
CA ASP A 30 2.38 -2.38 16.74
C ASP A 30 2.58 -2.83 15.29
N GLY A 31 3.10 -1.97 14.41
CA GLY A 31 3.50 -2.32 13.04
C GLY A 31 4.52 -3.46 13.00
N GLU A 32 5.53 -3.42 13.87
CA GLU A 32 6.50 -4.50 14.04
C GLU A 32 5.83 -5.82 14.48
N ALA A 33 4.82 -5.77 15.36
CA ALA A 33 4.04 -6.95 15.73
C ALA A 33 3.19 -7.48 14.56
N GLN A 34 2.56 -6.58 13.80
CA GLN A 34 1.75 -6.91 12.62
C GLN A 34 2.59 -7.65 11.56
N VAL A 35 3.77 -7.13 11.20
CA VAL A 35 4.59 -7.73 10.15
C VAL A 35 5.19 -9.08 10.57
N ARG A 36 5.50 -9.26 11.86
CA ARG A 36 5.89 -10.58 12.38
C ARG A 36 4.76 -11.60 12.27
N ALA A 37 3.54 -11.22 12.67
CA ALA A 37 2.38 -12.10 12.53
C ALA A 37 2.09 -12.44 11.06
N LEU A 38 2.25 -11.46 10.16
CA LEU A 38 2.11 -11.66 8.73
C LEU A 38 3.15 -12.66 8.19
N GLY A 39 4.41 -12.53 8.58
CA GLY A 39 5.46 -13.46 8.17
C GLY A 39 5.19 -14.89 8.60
N LEU A 40 4.75 -15.10 9.85
CA LEU A 40 4.33 -16.42 10.35
C LEU A 40 3.15 -16.98 9.55
N ARG A 41 2.14 -16.15 9.28
CA ARG A 41 0.95 -16.55 8.52
C ARG A 41 1.31 -16.98 7.09
N LEU A 42 2.27 -16.30 6.46
CA LEU A 42 2.69 -16.59 5.09
C LEU A 42 3.78 -17.67 5.00
N ALA A 43 4.31 -18.18 6.11
CA ALA A 43 5.47 -19.08 6.14
C ALA A 43 5.34 -20.33 5.24
N HIS A 44 4.11 -20.84 5.07
CA HIS A 44 3.83 -22.03 4.26
C HIS A 44 3.56 -21.72 2.77
N ILE A 45 3.42 -20.44 2.40
CA ILE A 45 3.16 -20.04 1.01
C ILE A 45 4.49 -19.93 0.28
N PRO A 46 4.74 -20.66 -0.82
CA PRO A 46 5.99 -20.56 -1.57
C PRO A 46 6.10 -19.18 -2.25
N ILE A 47 7.25 -18.53 -2.07
CA ILE A 47 7.55 -17.23 -2.70
C ILE A 47 8.80 -17.40 -3.57
N ALA A 48 8.61 -17.38 -4.88
CA ALA A 48 9.69 -17.55 -5.86
C ALA A 48 10.46 -16.24 -6.13
N ARG A 49 9.81 -15.09 -5.95
CA ARG A 49 10.41 -13.76 -6.11
C ARG A 49 9.78 -12.78 -5.14
N ALA A 50 10.59 -11.87 -4.60
CA ALA A 50 10.14 -10.80 -3.73
C ALA A 50 10.77 -9.47 -4.16
N ILE A 51 9.92 -8.45 -4.31
CA ILE A 51 10.32 -7.09 -4.68
C ILE A 51 9.64 -6.16 -3.69
N SER A 52 10.36 -5.17 -3.18
CA SER A 52 9.83 -4.18 -2.26
C SER A 52 10.27 -2.77 -2.64
N SER A 53 9.45 -1.79 -2.25
CA SER A 53 9.91 -0.42 -2.08
C SER A 53 11.15 -0.38 -1.16
N PRO A 54 12.13 0.50 -1.42
CA PRO A 54 13.30 0.66 -0.55
C PRO A 54 12.98 1.33 0.80
N LEU A 55 11.80 1.96 0.96
CA LEU A 55 11.39 2.61 2.21
C LEU A 55 11.39 1.60 3.36
N SER A 56 11.95 2.00 4.51
CA SER A 56 12.21 1.12 5.65
C SER A 56 10.98 0.33 6.08
N ARG A 57 9.81 0.99 6.16
CA ARG A 57 8.52 0.34 6.50
C ARG A 57 8.14 -0.80 5.55
N ALA A 58 8.34 -0.63 4.25
CA ALA A 58 8.02 -1.65 3.25
C ALA A 58 9.07 -2.76 3.24
N ARG A 59 10.34 -2.37 3.20
CA ARG A 59 11.48 -3.30 3.28
C ARG A 59 11.39 -4.20 4.50
N ARG A 60 11.13 -3.62 5.68
CA ARG A 60 11.02 -4.35 6.95
C ARG A 60 9.87 -5.35 6.94
N THR A 61 8.75 -4.97 6.32
CA THR A 61 7.60 -5.86 6.11
C THR A 61 7.97 -7.05 5.22
N ALA A 62 8.67 -6.80 4.10
CA ALA A 62 9.13 -7.86 3.20
C ALA A 62 10.14 -8.79 3.87
N GLU A 63 11.11 -8.25 4.62
CA GLU A 63 12.09 -9.03 5.39
C GLU A 63 11.41 -9.95 6.42
N ALA A 64 10.37 -9.46 7.11
CA ALA A 64 9.60 -10.28 8.05
C ALA A 64 8.91 -11.47 7.35
N ILE A 65 8.36 -11.26 6.14
CA ILE A 65 7.74 -12.32 5.32
C ILE A 65 8.76 -13.35 4.83
N LEU A 66 9.97 -12.88 4.51
CA LEU A 66 11.05 -13.71 3.98
C LEU A 66 11.89 -14.39 5.07
N THR A 67 11.60 -14.16 6.35
CA THR A 67 12.31 -14.79 7.45
C THR A 67 12.27 -16.31 7.32
N GLY A 68 13.44 -16.95 7.36
CA GLY A 68 13.59 -18.40 7.20
C GLY A 68 13.56 -18.89 5.75
N ARG A 69 13.56 -17.99 4.75
CA ARG A 69 13.59 -18.33 3.32
C ARG A 69 14.92 -17.98 2.68
N THR A 70 15.21 -18.62 1.55
CA THR A 70 16.38 -18.33 0.71
C THR A 70 16.05 -17.37 -0.44
N THR A 71 14.78 -16.99 -0.60
CA THR A 71 14.34 -16.07 -1.67
C THR A 71 14.98 -14.70 -1.46
N PRO A 72 15.73 -14.17 -2.45
CA PRO A 72 16.30 -12.84 -2.34
C PRO A 72 15.21 -11.76 -2.34
N LEU A 73 15.44 -10.70 -1.57
CA LEU A 73 14.63 -9.49 -1.59
C LEU A 73 15.26 -8.49 -2.57
N GLU A 74 14.56 -8.18 -3.64
CA GLU A 74 14.94 -7.10 -4.56
C GLU A 74 14.28 -5.79 -4.09
N LEU A 75 15.04 -4.69 -4.13
CA LEU A 75 14.52 -3.36 -3.83
C LEU A 75 14.40 -2.56 -5.12
N ASP A 76 13.26 -1.91 -5.34
CA ASP A 76 12.96 -1.20 -6.58
C ASP A 76 12.33 0.17 -6.28
N GLU A 77 12.95 1.24 -6.79
CA GLU A 77 12.47 2.61 -6.63
C GLU A 77 11.14 2.87 -7.36
N GLY A 78 10.81 2.08 -8.38
CA GLY A 78 9.51 2.10 -9.04
C GLY A 78 8.36 1.81 -8.07
N LEU A 79 8.63 1.15 -6.94
CA LEU A 79 7.65 0.86 -5.88
C LEU A 79 7.64 1.89 -4.73
N LEU A 80 8.31 3.03 -4.85
CA LEU A 80 8.18 4.11 -3.86
C LEU A 80 6.72 4.54 -3.70
N GLU A 81 6.35 4.98 -2.50
CA GLU A 81 5.08 5.66 -2.30
C GLU A 81 5.02 6.93 -3.15
N ILE A 82 3.81 7.36 -3.51
CA ILE A 82 3.62 8.64 -4.18
C ILE A 82 4.27 9.77 -3.38
N SER A 83 5.06 10.61 -4.05
CA SER A 83 5.62 11.81 -3.42
C SER A 83 4.51 12.82 -3.14
N HIS A 84 4.30 13.16 -1.88
CA HIS A 84 3.27 14.12 -1.47
C HIS A 84 3.81 15.55 -1.36
N GLY A 85 5.08 15.76 -1.69
CA GLY A 85 5.71 17.07 -1.67
C GLY A 85 5.59 17.73 -0.30
N GLU A 86 5.05 18.95 -0.26
CA GLU A 86 4.95 19.74 0.96
C GLU A 86 3.96 19.16 1.98
N TRP A 87 3.10 18.23 1.59
CA TRP A 87 2.12 17.61 2.50
C TRP A 87 2.73 16.55 3.41
N GLU A 88 3.93 16.05 3.10
CA GLU A 88 4.58 15.04 3.93
C GLU A 88 4.83 15.57 5.35
N GLY A 89 4.44 14.77 6.34
CA GLY A 89 4.50 15.14 7.76
C GLY A 89 3.33 15.99 8.24
N GLN A 90 2.47 16.52 7.36
CA GLN A 90 1.28 17.27 7.78
C GLN A 90 0.14 16.33 8.16
N LEU A 91 -0.69 16.75 9.12
CA LEU A 91 -1.91 16.05 9.48
C LEU A 91 -2.95 16.24 8.37
N ALA A 92 -3.67 15.17 8.03
CA ALA A 92 -4.78 15.25 7.09
C ALA A 92 -5.83 16.29 7.53
N SER A 93 -6.08 16.43 8.84
CA SER A 93 -6.98 17.45 9.40
C SER A 93 -6.50 18.88 9.14
N ASP A 94 -5.19 19.12 9.22
CA ASP A 94 -4.62 20.45 9.02
C ASP A 94 -4.65 20.83 7.54
N LEU A 95 -4.41 19.86 6.65
CA LEU A 95 -4.54 20.01 5.21
C LEU A 95 -5.99 20.27 4.78
N GLU A 96 -6.96 19.60 5.41
CA GLU A 96 -8.37 19.83 5.15
C GLU A 96 -8.79 21.26 5.49
N LEU A 97 -8.23 21.83 6.56
CA LEU A 97 -8.50 23.22 6.96
C LEU A 97 -7.76 24.25 6.10
N SER A 98 -6.49 24.00 5.79
CA SER A 98 -5.64 24.96 5.07
C SER A 98 -5.76 24.90 3.55
N HIS A 99 -6.18 23.76 3.00
CA HIS A 99 -6.20 23.47 1.56
C HIS A 99 -7.50 22.76 1.14
N ALA A 100 -8.65 23.12 1.72
CA ALA A 100 -9.92 22.39 1.60
C ALA A 100 -10.32 21.95 0.18
N GLU A 101 -10.24 22.83 -0.83
CA GLU A 101 -10.58 22.52 -2.22
C GLU A 101 -9.58 21.52 -2.84
N MET A 102 -8.29 21.80 -2.66
CA MET A 102 -7.18 20.99 -3.14
C MET A 102 -7.22 19.59 -2.51
N PHE A 103 -7.37 19.55 -1.19
CA PHE A 103 -7.46 18.35 -0.37
C PHE A 103 -8.72 17.53 -0.69
N GLY A 104 -9.87 18.18 -0.84
CA GLY A 104 -11.11 17.55 -1.24
C GLY A 104 -11.00 16.92 -2.64
N THR A 105 -10.38 17.62 -3.58
CA THR A 105 -10.12 17.10 -4.93
C THR A 105 -9.16 15.92 -4.88
N TRP A 106 -8.05 16.02 -4.15
CA TRP A 106 -7.13 14.90 -3.95
C TRP A 106 -7.81 13.65 -3.39
N ARG A 107 -8.70 13.79 -2.41
CA ARG A 107 -9.42 12.65 -1.82
C ARG A 107 -10.44 12.02 -2.76
N THR A 108 -11.07 12.82 -3.62
CA THR A 108 -12.22 12.38 -4.44
C THR A 108 -11.84 12.07 -5.89
N ASN A 109 -10.86 12.77 -6.43
CA ASN A 109 -10.38 12.75 -7.82
C ASN A 109 -8.84 12.95 -7.87
N PRO A 110 -8.05 12.04 -7.28
CA PRO A 110 -6.58 12.15 -7.24
C PRO A 110 -5.91 12.11 -8.62
N ASP A 111 -6.61 11.61 -9.65
CA ASP A 111 -6.18 11.64 -11.06
C ASP A 111 -6.20 13.06 -11.65
N ARG A 112 -6.98 13.96 -11.05
CA ARG A 112 -7.17 15.34 -11.52
C ARG A 112 -6.34 16.34 -10.73
N HIS A 113 -5.54 15.88 -9.79
CA HIS A 113 -4.84 16.78 -8.88
C HIS A 113 -3.47 16.25 -8.46
N VAL A 114 -2.52 17.17 -8.35
CA VAL A 114 -1.17 16.90 -7.87
C VAL A 114 -1.06 17.46 -6.45
N PRO A 115 -0.56 16.70 -5.46
CA PRO A 115 -0.22 17.29 -4.16
C PRO A 115 0.67 18.53 -4.35
N ALA A 116 0.53 19.53 -3.48
CA ALA A 116 1.27 20.77 -3.64
C ALA A 116 2.78 20.60 -3.42
N GLY A 117 3.56 21.35 -4.20
CA GLY A 117 4.96 21.65 -3.92
C GLY A 117 5.99 20.94 -4.83
N PRO A 118 7.25 21.36 -4.77
CA PRO A 118 8.33 20.78 -5.57
C PRO A 118 8.50 19.29 -5.30
N GLY A 119 8.56 18.49 -6.38
CA GLY A 119 8.80 17.05 -6.30
C GLY A 119 7.58 16.21 -5.90
N ALA A 120 6.39 16.80 -5.78
CA ALA A 120 5.15 16.04 -5.70
C ALA A 120 4.90 15.26 -7.00
N GLU A 121 4.29 14.08 -6.87
CA GLU A 121 3.97 13.21 -8.00
C GLU A 121 2.48 13.22 -8.29
N THR A 122 2.13 13.13 -9.56
CA THR A 122 0.78 12.77 -9.99
C THR A 122 0.58 11.26 -9.88
N LEU A 123 -0.66 10.79 -9.95
CA LEU A 123 -0.91 9.35 -10.10
C LEU A 123 -0.29 8.78 -11.39
N GLY A 124 -0.27 9.56 -12.49
CA GLY A 124 0.36 9.15 -13.74
C GLY A 124 1.85 8.90 -13.59
N ASP A 125 2.56 9.73 -12.84
CA ASP A 125 4.00 9.54 -12.58
C ASP A 125 4.26 8.25 -11.81
N VAL A 126 3.39 7.95 -10.83
CA VAL A 126 3.46 6.70 -10.06
C VAL A 126 3.18 5.49 -10.95
N GLU A 127 2.17 5.59 -11.81
CA GLU A 127 1.86 4.57 -12.80
C GLU A 127 3.08 4.33 -13.70
N ASP A 128 3.63 5.36 -14.33
CA ASP A 128 4.75 5.24 -15.26
C ASP A 128 5.98 4.54 -14.66
N ARG A 129 6.27 4.74 -13.37
CA ARG A 129 7.41 4.09 -12.69
C ARG A 129 7.09 2.75 -12.05
N ALA A 130 5.88 2.55 -11.53
CA ALA A 130 5.49 1.29 -10.87
C ALA A 130 5.11 0.23 -11.91
N TRP A 131 4.59 0.67 -13.06
CA TRP A 131 4.06 -0.20 -14.10
C TRP A 131 5.13 -1.14 -14.68
N PRO A 132 6.36 -0.71 -15.02
CA PRO A 132 7.42 -1.63 -15.45
C PRO A 132 7.79 -2.70 -14.41
N VAL A 133 7.67 -2.40 -13.11
CA VAL A 133 7.92 -3.36 -12.02
C VAL A 133 6.78 -4.39 -11.93
N LEU A 134 5.54 -3.95 -12.18
CA LEU A 134 4.33 -4.78 -12.13
C LEU A 134 4.06 -5.55 -13.44
N LEU A 135 4.51 -5.05 -14.60
CA LEU A 135 4.16 -5.48 -15.97
C LEU A 135 4.73 -6.82 -16.45
N GLY A 136 5.03 -7.71 -15.52
CA GLY A 136 4.62 -9.09 -15.77
C GLY A 136 3.09 -9.28 -15.85
N LEU A 137 2.26 -8.27 -15.52
CA LEU A 137 0.81 -8.38 -15.25
C LEU A 137 -0.02 -7.20 -15.86
N PRO A 138 -1.09 -7.43 -16.65
CA PRO A 138 -1.84 -6.38 -17.38
C PRO A 138 -2.84 -5.51 -16.57
N LEU A 139 -3.01 -4.25 -17.01
CA LEU A 139 -3.56 -3.07 -16.31
C LEU A 139 -5.05 -3.12 -15.99
N SER A 140 -5.85 -3.74 -16.84
CA SER A 140 -7.32 -3.75 -16.71
C SER A 140 -7.85 -4.55 -15.51
N ARG A 141 -6.96 -5.14 -14.69
CA ARG A 141 -7.31 -6.10 -13.63
C ARG A 141 -6.82 -5.72 -12.23
N VAL A 142 -6.07 -4.63 -12.09
CA VAL A 142 -5.67 -4.08 -10.76
C VAL A 142 -6.67 -3.02 -10.29
N TRP A 143 -7.35 -2.35 -11.24
CA TRP A 143 -8.14 -1.15 -10.97
C TRP A 143 -9.65 -1.40 -10.78
N MET A 144 -9.99 -2.19 -9.76
CA MET A 144 -11.36 -2.28 -9.23
C MET A 144 -11.39 -2.00 -7.72
N PHE A 145 -10.72 -0.94 -7.25
CA PHE A 145 -10.81 -0.56 -5.84
C PHE A 145 -10.98 0.95 -5.67
N ARG A 146 -12.23 1.36 -5.54
CA ARG A 146 -12.59 2.74 -5.19
C ARG A 146 -12.31 2.97 -3.70
N GLN A 147 -11.62 4.08 -3.42
CA GLN A 147 -11.71 4.86 -2.18
C GLN A 147 -11.09 4.24 -0.92
N ALA A 148 -9.75 4.23 -0.89
CA ALA A 148 -8.91 4.73 0.20
C ALA A 148 -7.46 4.56 -0.27
N PRO A 149 -6.56 5.57 -0.23
CA PRO A 149 -5.20 5.45 -0.74
C PRO A 149 -4.30 4.48 0.08
N ALA A 150 -4.88 3.52 0.82
CA ALA A 150 -4.17 2.71 1.79
C ALA A 150 -4.86 1.37 2.17
N THR A 151 -5.70 0.74 1.34
CA THR A 151 -6.20 -0.62 1.63
C THR A 151 -5.71 -1.66 0.64
N LEU A 152 -4.86 -2.56 1.15
CA LEU A 152 -4.29 -3.70 0.47
C LEU A 152 -5.32 -4.78 0.18
N ASN A 153 -5.17 -5.40 -0.97
CA ASN A 153 -5.94 -6.53 -1.45
C ASN A 153 -4.97 -7.70 -1.73
N VAL A 154 -4.99 -8.74 -0.90
CA VAL A 154 -4.27 -10.00 -1.21
C VAL A 154 -5.04 -10.67 -2.34
N LEU A 155 -4.35 -11.06 -3.40
CA LEU A 155 -4.95 -11.68 -4.58
C LEU A 155 -4.41 -13.12 -4.70
N SER A 156 -5.26 -14.12 -4.44
CA SER A 156 -4.89 -15.54 -4.59
C SER A 156 -5.76 -16.21 -5.66
N GLY A 157 -5.13 -16.68 -6.74
CA GLY A 157 -5.81 -17.40 -7.83
C GLY A 157 -4.79 -17.96 -8.81
N PRO A 158 -5.05 -19.10 -9.47
CA PRO A 158 -4.09 -19.76 -10.38
C PRO A 158 -3.77 -18.91 -11.61
N SER A 159 -4.67 -17.98 -11.94
CA SER A 159 -4.55 -17.00 -13.01
C SER A 159 -5.00 -15.63 -12.52
N ILE A 160 -4.64 -14.58 -13.24
CA ILE A 160 -5.12 -13.21 -12.98
C ILE A 160 -6.66 -13.13 -13.09
N ALA A 161 -7.32 -14.09 -13.75
CA ALA A 161 -8.79 -14.16 -13.87
C ALA A 161 -9.48 -14.70 -12.61
N GLU A 162 -8.74 -15.37 -11.74
CA GLU A 162 -9.29 -16.15 -10.63
C GLU A 162 -8.78 -15.65 -9.27
N LEU A 163 -8.22 -14.43 -9.25
CA LEU A 163 -7.70 -13.81 -8.05
C LEU A 163 -8.82 -13.54 -7.04
N GLN A 164 -8.77 -14.23 -5.91
CA GLN A 164 -9.64 -13.98 -4.76
C GLN A 164 -9.02 -12.93 -3.85
N LEU A 165 -9.85 -11.95 -3.49
CA LEU A 165 -9.50 -10.88 -2.57
C LEU A 165 -9.47 -11.38 -1.12
N VAL A 166 -8.34 -11.22 -0.42
CA VAL A 166 -8.25 -11.43 1.03
C VAL A 166 -7.74 -10.14 1.68
N ARG A 167 -8.55 -9.53 2.56
CA ARG A 167 -8.15 -8.34 3.31
C ARG A 167 -7.48 -8.77 4.61
N LEU A 168 -6.28 -8.27 4.88
CA LEU A 168 -5.60 -8.45 6.15
C LEU A 168 -5.81 -7.20 7.02
N ASN A 169 -6.74 -7.32 7.96
CA ASN A 169 -7.07 -6.42 9.08
C ASN A 169 -7.74 -5.06 8.78
N ASP A 170 -9.01 -4.94 9.17
CA ASP A 170 -9.42 -4.33 10.46
C ASP A 170 -10.83 -4.85 10.82
N SER A 171 -11.02 -5.38 12.02
CA SER A 171 -12.30 -5.90 12.51
C SER A 171 -13.21 -4.83 13.16
N GLU A 172 -12.86 -3.54 13.11
CA GLU A 172 -13.72 -2.49 13.70
C GLU A 172 -14.09 -1.31 12.79
N HIS A 173 -13.68 -1.29 11.52
CA HIS A 173 -14.14 -0.26 10.56
C HIS A 173 -15.31 -0.74 9.69
N ALA A 174 -16.44 -1.05 10.31
CA ALA A 174 -17.70 -1.26 9.61
C ALA A 174 -18.34 0.09 9.22
N SER A 175 -17.99 0.61 8.03
CA SER A 175 -18.77 1.69 7.42
C SER A 175 -19.99 1.09 6.70
N PRO A 176 -21.22 1.63 6.90
CA PRO A 176 -22.45 1.15 6.26
C PRO A 176 -22.45 1.18 4.72
N LEU A 177 -21.43 1.79 4.10
CA LEU A 177 -21.28 1.93 2.66
C LEU A 177 -20.69 0.69 1.94
N LEU A 178 -20.26 -0.35 2.67
CA LEU A 178 -19.43 -1.46 2.15
C LEU A 178 -20.11 -2.85 2.23
N SER A 179 -21.45 -2.93 2.20
CA SER A 179 -22.22 -4.15 2.46
C SER A 179 -22.12 -5.28 1.41
N GLU A 180 -21.32 -5.14 0.35
CA GLU A 180 -21.23 -6.14 -0.73
C GLU A 180 -19.95 -6.99 -0.74
N ALA A 181 -19.01 -6.75 0.18
CA ALA A 181 -17.80 -7.59 0.26
C ALA A 181 -18.05 -8.82 1.15
N LEU A 182 -18.18 -9.98 0.52
CA LEU A 182 -18.28 -11.27 1.21
C LEU A 182 -16.99 -11.54 2.00
N HIS A 183 -17.05 -11.43 3.33
CA HIS A 183 -15.94 -11.70 4.21
C HIS A 183 -15.69 -13.21 4.24
N ARG A 184 -14.60 -13.68 3.63
CA ARG A 184 -14.04 -14.99 3.96
C ARG A 184 -12.80 -14.78 4.80
N ALA A 185 -12.95 -15.03 6.10
CA ALA A 185 -11.82 -15.28 6.98
C ALA A 185 -11.09 -16.53 6.46
N ILE A 186 -9.81 -16.37 6.16
CA ILE A 186 -8.87 -17.49 6.10
C ILE A 186 -8.06 -17.48 7.39
#